data_AF-A0A202DT78-F1
#
_entry.id   AF-A0A202DT78-F1
#
_cell.length_a   1.000
_cell.length_b   1.000
_cell.length_c   1.000
_cell.angle_alpha   90.00
_cell.angle_beta   90.00
_cell.angle_gamma   90.00
#
_symmetry.space_group_name_H-M   'P 1'
#
loop_
_entity.id
_entity.type
_entity.pdbx_description
1 polymer ?
#
loop_
_entity_poly.entity_id
_entity_poly.type
_entity_poly.pdbx_seq_one_letter_code
_entity_poly.pdbx_strand_id
1 'polypeptide(L)'
;MDEISNTMWAVSGPWFLIWGILGVPVGALVAFIGMLLHSGARGSTVWKYGLGGFLVLAFSMSIGFIGHHPPVFGLGGTVILLCFIGILWLWSKERMVLKGVDTLPVDLRLAAYMFFVIGAWFTCGMAGFPFLKAFDGESQSTPLHIMVLFVVGWLLLFLSHYKSSKILKK
;
A
#
# COMPACT_ATOMS: atom_id res chain seq x y z
N MET A 1 -26.10 12.62 1.90
CA MET A 1 -25.97 11.69 0.76
C MET A 1 -26.69 12.20 -0.49
N ASP A 2 -27.69 13.08 -0.36
CA ASP A 2 -28.45 13.63 -1.50
C ASP A 2 -27.64 14.56 -2.42
N GLU A 3 -26.53 15.11 -1.92
CA GLU A 3 -25.70 16.07 -2.67
C GLU A 3 -24.99 15.45 -3.88
N ILE A 4 -24.67 14.16 -3.81
CA ILE A 4 -23.92 13.44 -4.87
C ILE A 4 -24.81 12.52 -5.71
N SER A 5 -26.00 12.16 -5.22
CA SER A 5 -26.87 11.13 -5.85
C SER A 5 -27.37 11.50 -7.24
N ASN A 6 -27.48 12.80 -7.54
CA ASN A 6 -27.94 13.31 -8.84
C ASN A 6 -26.79 13.78 -9.76
N THR A 7 -25.54 13.54 -9.36
CA THR A 7 -24.36 13.95 -10.12
C THR A 7 -23.71 12.75 -10.81
N MET A 8 -22.80 13.00 -11.75
CA MET A 8 -21.95 11.94 -12.32
C MET A 8 -21.09 11.21 -11.25
N TRP A 9 -20.97 11.77 -10.06
CA TRP A 9 -20.27 11.20 -8.90
C TRP A 9 -21.18 10.43 -7.95
N ALA A 10 -22.41 10.10 -8.38
CA ALA A 10 -23.28 9.22 -7.62
C ALA A 10 -22.54 7.92 -7.28
N VAL A 11 -22.63 7.49 -6.01
CA VAL A 11 -21.91 6.30 -5.49
C VAL A 11 -22.31 5.01 -6.23
N SER A 12 -23.57 4.94 -6.69
CA SER A 12 -24.10 3.87 -7.54
C SER A 12 -23.81 4.03 -9.04
N GLY A 13 -23.20 5.15 -9.43
CA GLY A 13 -22.92 5.47 -10.82
C GLY A 13 -21.68 4.75 -11.38
N PRO A 14 -21.65 4.49 -12.69
CA PRO A 14 -20.52 3.79 -13.33
C PRO A 14 -19.20 4.56 -13.22
N TRP A 15 -19.24 5.89 -13.11
CA TRP A 15 -18.04 6.72 -12.99
C TRP A 15 -17.32 6.54 -11.64
N PHE A 16 -18.09 6.39 -10.55
CA PHE A 16 -17.53 6.12 -9.23
C PHE A 16 -16.86 4.74 -9.18
N LEU A 17 -17.42 3.75 -9.87
CA LEU A 17 -16.81 2.42 -10.00
C LEU A 17 -15.50 2.47 -10.80
N ILE A 18 -15.48 3.17 -11.94
CA ILE A 18 -14.29 3.33 -12.77
C ILE A 18 -13.19 4.08 -12.01
N TRP A 19 -13.53 5.17 -11.34
CA TRP A 19 -12.55 6.00 -10.62
C TRP A 19 -12.09 5.34 -9.31
N GLY A 20 -13.03 4.93 -8.46
CA GLY A 20 -12.76 4.49 -7.09
C GLY A 20 -12.31 3.04 -6.97
N ILE A 21 -12.84 2.13 -7.78
CA ILE A 21 -12.55 0.69 -7.67
C ILE A 21 -11.51 0.25 -8.70
N LEU A 22 -11.58 0.76 -9.92
CA LEU A 22 -10.71 0.30 -11.01
C LEU A 22 -9.51 1.23 -11.25
N GLY A 23 -9.66 2.54 -11.12
CA GLY A 23 -8.68 3.52 -11.58
C GLY A 23 -7.30 3.34 -10.98
N VAL A 24 -7.18 3.53 -9.67
CA VAL A 24 -5.88 3.45 -8.97
C VAL A 24 -5.29 2.04 -9.01
N PRO A 25 -6.02 0.95 -8.69
CA PRO A 25 -5.43 -0.38 -8.66
C PRO A 25 -5.01 -0.90 -10.04
N VAL A 26 -5.84 -0.68 -11.07
CA VAL A 26 -5.50 -1.08 -12.45
C VAL A 26 -4.39 -0.21 -13.00
N GLY A 27 -4.42 1.11 -12.76
CA GLY A 27 -3.36 2.02 -13.17
C GLY A 27 -2.00 1.64 -12.57
N ALA A 28 -1.96 1.29 -11.29
CA ALA A 28 -0.75 0.82 -10.62
C ALA A 28 -0.23 -0.49 -11.23
N LEU A 29 -1.12 -1.45 -11.51
CA LEU A 29 -0.74 -2.72 -12.15
C LEU A 29 -0.17 -2.51 -13.56
N VAL A 30 -0.82 -1.66 -14.37
CA VAL A 30 -0.35 -1.31 -15.72
C VAL A 30 1.01 -0.62 -15.67
N ALA A 31 1.19 0.35 -14.77
CA ALA A 31 2.48 1.03 -14.59
C ALA A 31 3.58 0.04 -14.18
N PHE A 32 3.28 -0.87 -13.25
CA PHE A 32 4.21 -1.91 -12.81
C PHE A 32 4.61 -2.87 -13.95
N ILE A 33 3.64 -3.38 -14.72
CA ILE A 33 3.91 -4.24 -15.89
C ILE A 33 4.72 -3.48 -16.94
N GLY A 34 4.36 -2.22 -17.22
CA GLY A 34 5.07 -1.35 -18.16
C GLY A 34 6.54 -1.17 -17.78
N MET A 35 6.83 -0.93 -16.50
CA MET A 35 8.20 -0.82 -16.00
C MET A 35 8.99 -2.14 -16.08
N LEU A 36 8.35 -3.29 -15.85
CA LEU A 36 9.00 -4.59 -16.06
C LEU A 36 9.37 -4.81 -17.53
N LEU A 37 8.47 -4.49 -18.46
CA LEU A 37 8.74 -4.59 -19.89
C LEU A 37 9.84 -3.62 -20.32
N HIS A 38 9.77 -2.38 -19.86
CA HIS A 38 10.76 -1.34 -20.17
C HIS A 38 12.17 -1.69 -19.67
N SER A 39 12.27 -2.36 -18.51
CA SER A 39 13.55 -2.80 -17.93
C SER A 39 14.10 -4.10 -18.56
N GLY A 40 13.42 -4.67 -19.56
CA GLY A 40 13.86 -5.89 -20.23
C GLY A 40 13.67 -7.16 -19.39
N ALA A 41 12.73 -7.16 -18.44
CA ALA A 41 12.41 -8.35 -17.66
C ALA A 41 11.94 -9.49 -18.58
N ARG A 42 12.33 -10.73 -18.26
CA ARG A 42 11.88 -11.92 -19.01
C ARG A 42 10.35 -11.99 -19.03
N GLY A 43 9.77 -12.40 -20.16
CA GLY A 43 8.31 -12.53 -20.31
C GLY A 43 7.67 -13.40 -19.21
N SER A 44 8.36 -14.45 -18.75
CA SER A 44 7.89 -15.28 -17.63
C SER A 44 7.84 -14.53 -16.29
N THR A 45 8.75 -13.59 -16.05
CA THR A 45 8.75 -12.70 -14.88
C THR A 45 7.57 -11.74 -14.96
N VAL A 46 7.38 -11.10 -16.11
CA VAL A 46 6.25 -10.20 -16.35
C VAL A 46 4.92 -10.93 -16.16
N TRP A 47 4.80 -12.14 -16.71
CA TRP A 47 3.60 -12.97 -16.57
C TRP A 47 3.32 -13.34 -15.12
N LYS A 48 4.33 -13.82 -14.37
CA LYS A 48 4.15 -14.21 -12.96
C LYS A 48 3.64 -13.06 -12.10
N TYR A 49 4.28 -11.90 -12.18
CA TYR A 49 3.88 -10.76 -11.35
C TYR A 49 2.64 -10.04 -11.88
N GLY A 50 2.44 -10.00 -13.20
CA GLY A 50 1.23 -9.43 -13.82
C GLY A 50 -0.01 -10.27 -13.51
N LEU A 51 0.03 -11.57 -13.76
CA LEU A 51 -1.06 -12.49 -13.44
C LEU A 51 -1.29 -12.57 -11.93
N GLY A 52 -0.22 -12.64 -11.13
CA GLY A 52 -0.33 -12.62 -9.67
C GLY A 52 -1.01 -11.34 -9.16
N GLY A 53 -0.58 -10.17 -9.64
CA GLY A 53 -1.19 -8.89 -9.29
C GLY A 53 -2.67 -8.82 -9.70
N PHE A 54 -3.00 -9.26 -10.91
CA PHE A 54 -4.39 -9.32 -11.38
C PHE A 54 -5.26 -10.24 -10.53
N LEU A 55 -4.78 -11.43 -10.18
CA LEU A 55 -5.51 -12.38 -9.33
C LEU A 55 -5.76 -11.81 -7.93
N VAL A 56 -4.77 -11.13 -7.34
CA VAL A 56 -4.93 -10.46 -6.03
C VAL A 56 -5.97 -9.34 -6.12
N LEU A 57 -5.96 -8.53 -7.18
CA LEU A 57 -6.97 -7.50 -7.39
C LEU A 57 -8.37 -8.09 -7.55
N ALA A 58 -8.54 -9.08 -8.42
CA ALA A 58 -9.81 -9.76 -8.63
C ALA A 58 -10.33 -10.40 -7.33
N PHE A 59 -9.46 -11.06 -6.57
CA PHE A 59 -9.80 -11.64 -5.27
C PHE A 59 -10.21 -10.56 -4.26
N SER A 60 -9.47 -9.45 -4.15
CA SER A 60 -9.81 -8.35 -3.25
C SER A 60 -11.19 -7.74 -3.54
N MET A 61 -11.54 -7.59 -4.81
CA MET A 61 -12.87 -7.13 -5.22
C MET A 61 -13.96 -8.14 -4.86
N SER A 62 -13.68 -9.44 -4.98
CA SER A 62 -14.64 -10.49 -4.60
C SER A 62 -14.92 -10.52 -3.09
N ILE A 63 -13.92 -10.21 -2.25
CA ILE A 63 -14.09 -10.16 -0.78
C ILE A 63 -14.99 -8.98 -0.37
N GLY A 64 -14.98 -7.87 -1.12
CA GLY A 64 -15.83 -6.71 -0.85
C GLY A 64 -17.33 -7.05 -0.76
N PHE A 65 -17.78 -8.14 -1.39
CA PHE A 65 -19.16 -8.60 -1.36
C PHE A 65 -19.54 -9.46 -0.14
N ILE A 66 -18.55 -9.96 0.62
CA ILE A 66 -18.77 -10.95 1.69
C ILE A 66 -19.05 -10.25 3.04
N GLY A 67 -18.81 -8.94 3.14
CA GLY A 67 -19.01 -8.18 4.37
C GLY A 67 -17.85 -8.31 5.36
N HIS A 68 -18.00 -7.74 6.56
CA HIS A 68 -16.92 -7.70 7.54
C HIS A 68 -16.72 -9.05 8.24
N HIS A 69 -15.49 -9.58 8.16
CA HIS A 69 -15.08 -10.82 8.83
C HIS A 69 -13.93 -10.55 9.82
N PRO A 70 -14.23 -10.43 11.13
CA PRO A 70 -13.22 -10.10 12.14
C PRO A 70 -11.99 -11.03 12.17
N PRO A 71 -12.12 -12.37 12.04
CA PRO A 71 -10.95 -13.25 12.05
C PRO A 71 -10.01 -13.01 10.87
N VAL A 72 -10.55 -12.81 9.67
CA VAL A 72 -9.76 -12.54 8.46
C VAL A 72 -9.04 -11.20 8.58
N PHE A 73 -9.73 -10.19 9.12
CA PHE A 73 -9.15 -8.88 9.37
C PHE A 73 -7.99 -8.95 10.39
N GLY A 74 -8.18 -9.68 11.49
CA GLY A 74 -7.14 -9.89 12.51
C GLY A 74 -5.92 -10.64 11.97
N LEU A 75 -6.13 -11.73 11.22
CA LEU A 75 -5.05 -12.48 10.58
C LEU A 75 -4.26 -11.62 9.59
N GLY A 76 -4.94 -10.78 8.80
CA GLY A 76 -4.30 -9.82 7.91
C GLY A 76 -3.36 -8.88 8.66
N GLY A 77 -3.82 -8.32 9.79
CA GLY A 77 -2.99 -7.48 10.67
C GLY A 77 -1.78 -8.22 11.23
N THR A 78 -1.95 -9.47 11.67
CA THR A 78 -0.84 -10.30 12.16
C THR A 78 0.20 -10.55 11.07
N VAL A 79 -0.22 -10.88 9.84
CA VAL A 79 0.70 -11.10 8.72
C VAL A 79 1.47 -9.83 8.38
N ILE A 80 0.82 -8.66 8.35
CA ILE A 80 1.48 -7.37 8.14
C ILE A 80 2.56 -7.12 9.20
N LEU A 81 2.23 -7.37 10.48
CA LEU A 81 3.17 -7.18 11.59
C LEU A 81 4.38 -8.11 11.50
N LEU A 82 4.16 -9.40 11.19
CA LEU A 82 5.25 -10.36 11.01
C LEU A 82 6.15 -9.98 9.83
N CYS A 83 5.55 -9.53 8.72
CA CYS A 83 6.30 -9.00 7.59
C CYS A 83 7.14 -7.78 7.99
N PHE A 84 6.58 -6.85 8.76
CA PHE A 84 7.32 -5.68 9.24
C PHE A 84 8.51 -6.07 10.13
N ILE A 85 8.31 -6.98 11.09
CA ILE A 85 9.41 -7.51 11.93
C ILE A 85 10.48 -8.19 11.06
N GLY A 86 10.06 -8.98 10.06
CA GLY A 86 10.98 -9.59 9.11
C GLY A 86 11.78 -8.56 8.32
N ILE A 87 11.16 -7.46 7.90
CA ILE A 87 11.82 -6.33 7.24
C ILE A 87 12.85 -5.68 8.18
N LEU A 88 12.51 -5.43 9.44
CA LEU A 88 13.45 -4.88 10.43
C LEU A 88 14.68 -5.77 10.61
N TRP A 89 14.46 -7.08 10.67
CA TRP A 89 15.51 -8.07 10.80
C TRP A 89 16.44 -8.10 9.57
N LEU A 90 15.86 -8.13 8.37
CA LEU A 90 16.63 -8.09 7.12
C LEU A 90 17.40 -6.79 6.97
N TRP A 91 16.77 -5.66 7.30
CA TRP A 91 17.41 -4.35 7.31
C TRP A 91 18.60 -4.31 8.27
N SER A 92 18.46 -4.84 9.49
CA SER A 92 19.55 -4.88 10.47
C SER A 92 20.76 -5.63 9.92
N LYS A 93 20.53 -6.78 9.26
CA LYS A 93 21.59 -7.54 8.59
C LYS A 93 22.25 -6.76 7.45
N GLU A 94 21.45 -6.14 6.57
CA GLU A 94 21.95 -5.31 5.46
C GLU A 94 22.81 -4.16 5.99
N ARG A 95 22.33 -3.48 7.04
CA ARG A 95 22.99 -2.34 7.67
C ARG A 95 24.35 -2.70 8.28
N MET A 96 24.46 -3.85 8.93
CA MET A 96 25.72 -4.30 9.56
C MET A 96 26.84 -4.59 8.55
N VAL A 97 26.49 -4.94 7.31
CA VAL A 97 27.46 -5.25 6.24
C VAL A 97 28.02 -3.98 5.59
N LEU A 98 27.29 -2.87 5.61
CA LEU A 98 27.63 -1.62 4.91
C LEU A 98 28.70 -0.75 5.62
N LYS A 99 29.65 -1.36 6.33
CA LYS A 99 30.72 -0.63 7.03
C LYS A 99 31.53 0.23 6.05
N GLY A 100 31.48 1.55 6.22
CA GLY A 100 32.23 2.52 5.41
C GLY A 100 31.56 2.96 4.09
N VAL A 101 30.34 2.49 3.80
CA VAL A 101 29.55 2.89 2.62
C VAL A 101 28.50 3.94 3.04
N ASP A 102 28.06 4.81 2.12
CA ASP A 102 26.92 5.69 2.39
C ASP A 102 25.67 4.86 2.68
N THR A 103 25.22 4.92 3.92
CA THR A 103 24.14 4.11 4.45
C THR A 103 22.78 4.82 4.43
N LEU A 104 22.78 6.09 4.02
CA LEU A 104 21.58 6.92 3.93
C LEU A 104 20.43 6.30 3.10
N PRO A 105 20.66 5.67 1.93
CA PRO A 105 19.56 5.07 1.17
C PRO A 105 18.84 3.96 1.94
N VAL A 106 19.59 3.18 2.73
CA VAL A 106 19.07 2.07 3.53
C VAL A 106 18.30 2.59 4.75
N ASP A 107 18.74 3.69 5.37
CA ASP A 107 17.98 4.35 6.44
C ASP A 107 16.66 4.96 5.94
N LEU A 108 16.70 5.64 4.79
CA LEU A 108 15.50 6.24 4.20
C LEU A 108 14.44 5.17 3.88
N ARG A 109 14.86 3.98 3.44
CA ARG A 109 13.95 2.86 3.18
C ARG A 109 13.29 2.35 4.47
N LEU A 110 14.07 2.20 5.54
CA LEU A 110 13.53 1.81 6.85
C LEU A 110 12.53 2.85 7.37
N ALA A 111 12.88 4.14 7.29
CA ALA A 111 12.01 5.22 7.71
C ALA A 111 10.69 5.19 6.94
N ALA A 112 10.73 4.97 5.61
CA ALA A 112 9.52 4.78 4.81
C ALA A 112 8.64 3.62 5.30
N TYR A 113 9.23 2.45 5.58
CA TYR A 113 8.49 1.30 6.10
C TYR A 113 7.85 1.56 7.46
N MET A 114 8.51 2.34 8.33
CA MET A 114 7.94 2.78 9.60
C MET A 114 6.69 3.64 9.37
N PHE A 115 6.74 4.62 8.46
CA PHE A 115 5.57 5.43 8.14
C PHE A 115 4.43 4.60 7.51
N PHE A 116 4.76 3.61 6.67
CA PHE A 116 3.75 2.73 6.09
C PHE A 116 3.09 1.81 7.11
N VAL A 117 3.82 1.25 8.07
CA VAL A 117 3.19 0.40 9.10
C VAL A 117 2.30 1.23 10.05
N ILE A 118 2.71 2.45 10.40
CA ILE A 118 1.89 3.38 11.19
C ILE A 118 0.66 3.81 10.39
N GLY A 119 0.83 4.15 9.10
CA GLY A 119 -0.27 4.48 8.20
C GLY A 119 -1.26 3.32 8.03
N ALA A 120 -0.75 2.10 7.88
CA ALA A 120 -1.56 0.89 7.82
C ALA A 120 -2.37 0.69 9.11
N TRP A 121 -1.75 0.86 10.29
CA TRP A 121 -2.46 0.80 11.57
C TRP A 121 -3.65 1.76 11.64
N PHE A 122 -3.45 3.04 11.33
CA PHE A 122 -4.53 4.03 11.36
C PHE A 122 -5.59 3.80 10.28
N THR A 123 -5.17 3.36 9.09
CA THR A 123 -6.10 3.04 7.99
C THR A 123 -6.98 1.86 8.35
N CYS A 124 -6.38 0.78 8.87
CA CYS A 124 -7.11 -0.39 9.34
C CYS A 124 -8.01 -0.04 10.54
N GLY A 125 -7.54 0.77 11.49
CA GLY A 125 -8.34 1.24 12.61
C GLY A 125 -9.57 2.03 12.15
N MET A 126 -9.40 2.98 11.23
CA MET A 126 -10.50 3.78 10.68
C MET A 126 -11.48 2.93 9.85
N ALA A 127 -10.97 2.02 9.02
CA ALA A 127 -11.80 1.12 8.21
C ALA A 127 -12.54 0.08 9.08
N GLY A 128 -11.95 -0.33 10.20
CA GLY A 128 -12.55 -1.25 11.17
C GLY A 128 -13.54 -0.57 12.12
N PHE A 129 -13.44 0.75 12.30
CA PHE A 129 -14.23 1.53 13.26
C PHE A 129 -15.74 1.29 13.18
N PRO A 130 -16.39 1.30 11.99
CA PRO A 130 -17.84 1.09 11.89
C PRO A 130 -18.33 -0.30 12.35
N PHE A 131 -17.43 -1.27 12.48
CA PHE A 131 -17.78 -2.65 12.83
C PHE A 131 -17.64 -2.94 14.33
N LEU A 132 -17.19 -1.96 15.12
CA LEU A 132 -16.97 -2.10 16.55
C LEU A 132 -18.11 -1.46 17.35
N LYS A 133 -18.89 -2.28 18.06
CA LYS A 133 -20.00 -1.81 18.91
C LYS A 133 -19.60 -0.76 19.95
N ALA A 134 -18.35 -0.79 20.41
CA ALA A 134 -17.83 0.14 21.40
C ALA A 134 -17.77 1.59 20.89
N PHE A 135 -17.87 1.81 19.58
CA PHE A 135 -17.79 3.12 18.93
C PHE A 135 -19.09 3.48 18.18
N ASP A 136 -20.20 2.81 18.51
CA ASP A 136 -21.48 3.11 17.89
C ASP A 136 -21.94 4.53 18.26
N GLY A 137 -22.30 5.33 17.26
CA GLY A 137 -22.67 6.74 17.43
C GLY A 137 -21.50 7.72 17.55
N GLU A 138 -20.25 7.27 17.57
CA GLU A 138 -19.07 8.15 17.60
C GLU A 138 -18.71 8.66 16.20
N SER A 139 -18.24 9.92 16.14
CA SER A 139 -17.81 10.52 14.87
C SER A 139 -16.41 10.04 14.47
N GLN A 140 -16.22 9.74 13.19
CA GLN A 140 -14.90 9.36 12.68
C GLN A 140 -13.95 10.56 12.63
N SER A 141 -12.69 10.31 13.00
CA SER A 141 -11.62 11.30 12.91
C SER A 141 -11.21 11.54 11.45
N THR A 142 -10.63 12.71 11.19
CA THR A 142 -10.18 13.08 9.84
C THR A 142 -9.02 12.19 9.34
N PRO A 143 -9.06 11.71 8.08
CA PRO A 143 -7.99 10.89 7.49
C PRO A 143 -6.74 11.68 7.11
N LEU A 144 -6.68 13.00 7.38
CA LEU A 144 -5.53 13.84 7.01
C LEU A 144 -4.20 13.32 7.58
N HIS A 145 -4.20 12.82 8.81
CA HIS A 145 -2.99 12.26 9.43
C HIS A 145 -2.50 11.00 8.68
N ILE A 146 -3.43 10.14 8.22
CA ILE A 146 -3.12 8.96 7.39
C ILE A 146 -2.46 9.38 6.07
N MET A 147 -3.01 10.42 5.42
CA MET A 147 -2.45 10.95 4.17
C MET A 147 -1.03 11.49 4.37
N VAL A 148 -0.79 12.25 5.44
CA VAL A 148 0.56 12.77 5.76
C VAL A 148 1.55 11.62 5.95
N LEU A 149 1.18 10.57 6.70
CA LEU A 149 2.03 9.40 6.92
C LEU A 149 2.40 8.72 5.60
N PHE A 150 1.43 8.47 4.72
CA PHE A 150 1.70 7.84 3.43
C PHE A 150 2.54 8.73 2.50
N VAL A 151 2.25 10.03 2.40
CA VAL A 151 3.02 10.95 1.56
C VAL A 151 4.48 10.99 2.00
N VAL A 152 4.74 11.11 3.31
CA VAL A 152 6.10 11.09 3.86
C VAL A 152 6.77 9.73 3.58
N GLY A 153 6.06 8.62 3.81
CA GLY A 153 6.58 7.28 3.51
C GLY A 153 6.98 7.10 2.05
N TRP A 154 6.12 7.49 1.11
CA TRP A 154 6.40 7.42 -0.33
C TRP A 154 7.56 8.33 -0.74
N LEU A 155 7.63 9.55 -0.18
CA LEU A 155 8.72 10.48 -0.46
C LEU A 155 10.08 9.93 0.01
N LEU A 156 10.14 9.37 1.22
CA LEU A 156 11.36 8.75 1.75
C LEU A 156 11.77 7.52 0.93
N LEU A 157 10.80 6.69 0.52
CA LEU A 157 11.08 5.53 -0.33
C LEU A 157 11.61 5.95 -1.71
N PHE A 158 11.01 6.99 -2.31
CA PHE A 158 11.49 7.56 -3.57
C PHE A 158 12.93 8.08 -3.44
N LEU A 159 13.22 8.86 -2.39
CA LEU A 159 14.56 9.38 -2.13
C LEU A 159 15.59 8.27 -1.88
N SER A 160 15.18 7.18 -1.20
CA SER A 160 16.00 5.98 -1.04
C SER A 160 16.41 5.41 -2.39
N HIS A 161 15.44 5.10 -3.26
CA HIS A 161 15.72 4.53 -4.58
C HIS A 161 16.52 5.48 -5.48
N TYR A 162 16.19 6.78 -5.45
CA TYR A 162 16.91 7.79 -6.21
C TYR A 162 18.40 7.83 -5.82
N LYS A 163 18.70 7.89 -4.52
CA LYS A 163 20.10 7.88 -4.04
C LYS A 163 20.81 6.56 -4.34
N SER A 164 20.16 5.41 -4.14
CA SER A 164 20.73 4.11 -4.53
C SER A 164 21.09 4.05 -6.02
N SER A 165 20.25 4.60 -6.90
CA SER A 165 20.52 4.61 -8.34
C SER A 165 21.72 5.48 -8.75
N LYS A 166 22.01 6.53 -7.97
CA LYS A 166 23.16 7.43 -8.21
C LYS A 166 24.47 6.80 -7.77
N ILE A 167 24.44 5.97 -6.73
CA ILE A 167 25.62 5.22 -6.26
C ILE A 167 26.03 4.17 -7.30
N LEU A 168 25.07 3.47 -7.91
CA LEU A 168 25.33 2.42 -8.91
C LEU A 168 25.82 2.94 -10.28
N LYS A 169 25.76 4.26 -10.52
CA LYS A 169 26.24 4.90 -11.76
C LYS A 169 27.66 5.48 -11.64
N LYS A 170 28.28 5.40 -10.47
CA LYS A 170 29.71 5.69 -10.27
C LYS A 170 30.51 4.42 -10.43
#